data_AF-A0A1H5KNG4-F1
#
_entry.id   AF-A0A1H5KNG4-F1
#
_cell.length_a   1.000
_cell.length_b   1.000
_cell.length_c   1.000
_cell.angle_alpha   90.00
_cell.angle_beta   90.00
_cell.angle_gamma   90.00
#
_symmetry.space_group_name_H-M   'P 1'
#
loop_
_entity.id
_entity.type
_entity.pdbx_description
1 polymer ?
#
loop_
_entity_poly.entity_id
_entity_poly.type
_entity_poly.pdbx_seq_one_letter_code
_entity_poly.pdbx_strand_id
1 'polypeptide(L)'
;MRPDSTEDRHPGTVDIDTWEPQATIEAILTEDLAGVRAAMSVSAELATLVEQAHAQIRAGGRIHYFGAGASGRLAFLDATESRPTFGVEGLFTAHFPGGSDALLDSSIDREDAEAAGAEDAGILTSDDVAIGVTASGSTAYVRGALAEARRRGAYTALIANRAGASLSNSVDLAIEAATGPEALTGSTRLKAGTATKVLLNAFSTALMMRAGRTWSNLMVQMVATNSKLDERAVRILAMATEAPEADCRTALATCDGELPVALTAMLSGVEVEPAREALAVSGTVRAAVRALT
;
A
#
# COMPACT_ATOMS: atom_id res chain seq x y z
N MET A 1 -8.54 -33.76 -5.51
CA MET A 1 -8.73 -32.29 -5.43
C MET A 1 -7.35 -31.68 -5.31
N ARG A 2 -6.98 -30.68 -6.11
CA ARG A 2 -5.71 -29.98 -5.87
C ARG A 2 -5.89 -29.21 -4.55
N PRO A 3 -4.90 -29.23 -3.63
CA PRO A 3 -4.96 -28.40 -2.44
C PRO A 3 -5.08 -26.93 -2.86
N ASP A 4 -6.09 -26.25 -2.35
CA ASP A 4 -6.49 -24.88 -2.71
C ASP A 4 -6.48 -23.94 -1.51
N SER A 5 -6.27 -24.49 -0.32
CA SER A 5 -6.31 -23.81 0.96
C SER A 5 -4.89 -23.48 1.47
N THR A 6 -4.76 -22.35 2.16
CA THR A 6 -3.52 -21.96 2.87
C THR A 6 -3.11 -22.94 3.97
N GLU A 7 -4.07 -23.75 4.44
CA GLU A 7 -3.89 -24.75 5.50
C GLU A 7 -3.58 -26.15 4.96
N ASP A 8 -3.71 -26.36 3.65
CA ASP A 8 -3.41 -27.67 3.07
C ASP A 8 -1.91 -27.93 3.08
N ARG A 9 -1.53 -29.21 3.16
CA ARG A 9 -0.13 -29.63 3.04
C ARG A 9 0.34 -29.50 1.59
N HIS A 10 1.46 -28.82 1.37
CA HIS A 10 2.04 -28.66 0.04
C HIS A 10 2.68 -29.98 -0.45
N PRO A 11 2.24 -30.53 -1.61
CA PRO A 11 2.67 -31.86 -2.06
C PRO A 11 4.13 -31.89 -2.52
N GLY A 12 4.69 -30.75 -2.92
CA GLY A 12 6.08 -30.64 -3.36
C GLY A 12 7.11 -30.50 -2.24
N THR A 13 6.68 -30.32 -0.98
CA THR A 13 7.58 -30.01 0.15
C THR A 13 7.33 -30.92 1.35
N VAL A 14 6.83 -32.14 1.10
CA VAL A 14 6.46 -33.13 2.12
C VAL A 14 7.62 -33.44 3.08
N ASP A 15 8.84 -33.56 2.55
CA ASP A 15 10.06 -33.94 3.28
C ASP A 15 11.08 -32.78 3.37
N ILE A 16 10.63 -31.53 3.28
CA ILE A 16 11.48 -30.32 3.20
C ILE A 16 12.45 -30.14 4.39
N ASP A 17 12.16 -30.79 5.52
CA ASP A 17 13.00 -30.82 6.72
C ASP A 17 14.25 -31.72 6.58
N THR A 18 14.27 -32.60 5.59
CA THR A 18 15.38 -33.52 5.31
C THR A 18 16.32 -33.05 4.20
N TRP A 19 15.96 -31.96 3.52
CA TRP A 19 16.70 -31.45 2.37
C TRP A 19 17.93 -30.65 2.80
N GLU A 20 18.89 -30.54 1.89
CA GLU A 20 20.03 -29.64 2.07
C GLU A 20 19.55 -28.18 2.14
N PRO A 21 20.15 -27.33 2.99
CA PRO A 21 19.69 -25.95 3.21
C PRO A 21 19.47 -25.13 1.94
N GLN A 22 20.35 -25.29 0.93
CA GLN A 22 20.20 -24.59 -0.35
C GLN A 22 18.91 -24.99 -1.07
N ALA A 23 18.61 -26.29 -1.17
CA ALA A 23 17.41 -26.79 -1.84
C ALA A 23 16.13 -26.37 -1.09
N THR A 24 16.16 -26.37 0.25
CA THR A 24 15.06 -25.84 1.08
C THR A 24 14.79 -24.37 0.79
N ILE A 25 15.84 -23.54 0.72
CA ILE A 25 15.70 -22.11 0.42
C ILE A 25 15.17 -21.90 -1.01
N GLU A 26 15.71 -22.61 -2.00
CA GLU A 26 15.26 -22.51 -3.40
C GLU A 26 13.79 -22.89 -3.56
N ALA A 27 13.32 -23.90 -2.83
CA ALA A 27 11.91 -24.28 -2.84
C ALA A 27 11.00 -23.23 -2.21
N ILE A 28 11.39 -22.64 -1.08
CA ILE A 28 10.64 -21.53 -0.45
C ILE A 28 10.55 -20.35 -1.41
N LEU A 29 11.67 -19.93 -2.01
CA LEU A 29 11.71 -18.81 -2.95
C LEU A 29 10.93 -19.07 -4.24
N THR A 30 10.89 -20.33 -4.69
CA THR A 30 10.07 -20.74 -5.84
C THR A 30 8.58 -20.60 -5.53
N GLU A 31 8.16 -20.97 -4.32
CA GLU A 31 6.79 -20.75 -3.86
C GLU A 31 6.48 -19.25 -3.72
N ASP A 32 7.38 -18.44 -3.16
CA ASP A 32 7.19 -16.98 -3.12
C ASP A 32 6.95 -16.37 -4.51
N LEU A 33 7.65 -16.85 -5.53
CA LEU A 33 7.42 -16.45 -6.92
C LEU A 33 6.01 -16.85 -7.41
N ALA A 34 5.48 -17.99 -6.98
CA ALA A 34 4.08 -18.35 -7.26
C ALA A 34 3.11 -17.39 -6.55
N GLY A 35 3.43 -16.92 -5.35
CA GLY A 35 2.68 -15.87 -4.64
C GLY A 35 2.62 -14.56 -5.43
N VAL A 36 3.75 -14.11 -5.98
CA VAL A 36 3.79 -12.92 -6.86
C VAL A 36 2.91 -13.11 -8.10
N ARG A 37 2.91 -14.30 -8.72
CA ARG A 37 2.03 -14.59 -9.86
C ARG A 37 0.55 -14.54 -9.47
N ALA A 38 0.18 -15.05 -8.29
CA ALA A 38 -1.19 -14.98 -7.78
C ALA A 38 -1.62 -13.54 -7.50
N ALA A 39 -0.71 -12.69 -7.01
CA ALA A 39 -0.97 -11.25 -6.89
C ALA A 39 -1.17 -10.58 -8.26
N MET A 40 -0.39 -10.95 -9.27
CA MET A 40 -0.55 -10.41 -10.63
C MET A 40 -1.91 -10.78 -11.25
N SER A 41 -2.45 -11.97 -10.95
CA SER A 41 -3.72 -12.41 -11.54
C SER A 41 -4.93 -11.61 -11.05
N VAL A 42 -4.82 -10.87 -9.95
CA VAL A 42 -5.90 -10.02 -9.40
C VAL A 42 -5.69 -8.52 -9.64
N SER A 43 -4.87 -8.19 -10.64
CA SER A 43 -4.51 -6.79 -10.94
C SER A 43 -5.69 -5.95 -11.43
N ALA A 44 -6.71 -6.55 -12.04
CA ALA A 44 -7.91 -5.83 -12.50
C ALA A 44 -8.79 -5.38 -11.33
N GLU A 45 -8.97 -6.23 -10.33
CA GLU A 45 -9.68 -5.95 -9.09
C GLU A 45 -8.89 -4.90 -8.29
N LEU A 46 -7.57 -5.03 -8.20
CA LEU A 46 -6.72 -4.02 -7.56
C LEU A 46 -6.83 -2.66 -8.25
N ALA A 47 -6.88 -2.61 -9.58
CA ALA A 47 -7.10 -1.37 -10.32
C ALA A 47 -8.47 -0.75 -10.02
N THR A 48 -9.50 -1.57 -9.85
CA THR A 48 -10.83 -1.10 -9.42
C THR A 48 -10.76 -0.46 -8.04
N LEU A 49 -10.03 -1.08 -7.10
CA LEU A 49 -9.81 -0.51 -5.78
C LEU A 49 -9.05 0.83 -5.85
N VAL A 50 -8.05 0.95 -6.71
CA VAL A 50 -7.32 2.21 -6.94
C VAL A 50 -8.26 3.32 -7.41
N GLU A 51 -9.14 3.07 -8.38
CA GLU A 51 -10.08 4.10 -8.87
C GLU A 51 -11.08 4.53 -7.79
N GLN A 52 -11.63 3.57 -7.02
CA GLN A 52 -12.57 3.88 -5.94
C GLN A 52 -11.88 4.66 -4.82
N ALA A 53 -10.71 4.20 -4.38
CA ALA A 53 -9.91 4.89 -3.39
C ALA A 53 -9.51 6.29 -3.85
N HIS A 54 -9.17 6.47 -5.13
CA HIS A 54 -8.83 7.78 -5.68
C HIS A 54 -10.03 8.75 -5.65
N ALA A 55 -11.23 8.26 -5.95
CA ALA A 55 -12.45 9.07 -5.83
C ALA A 55 -12.71 9.51 -4.37
N GLN A 56 -12.56 8.58 -3.42
CA GLN A 56 -12.78 8.82 -1.99
C GLN A 56 -11.78 9.82 -1.39
N ILE A 57 -10.47 9.66 -1.66
CA ILE A 57 -9.47 10.61 -1.15
C ILE A 57 -9.63 12.01 -1.76
N ARG A 58 -10.14 12.11 -3.01
CA ARG A 58 -10.49 13.39 -3.62
C ARG A 58 -11.68 14.07 -2.95
N ALA A 59 -12.56 13.30 -2.33
CA ALA A 59 -13.66 13.81 -1.51
C ALA A 59 -13.24 14.15 -0.07
N GLY A 60 -11.97 13.95 0.29
CA GLY A 60 -11.44 14.20 1.63
C GLY A 60 -11.40 12.97 2.55
N GLY A 61 -11.74 11.79 2.02
CA GLY A 61 -11.65 10.53 2.74
C GLY A 61 -10.23 10.00 2.93
N ARG A 62 -10.11 8.95 3.73
CA ARG A 62 -8.85 8.28 4.06
C ARG A 62 -8.92 6.78 3.82
N ILE A 63 -7.76 6.14 3.81
CA ILE A 63 -7.60 4.70 3.64
C ILE A 63 -7.27 4.07 4.99
N HIS A 64 -8.07 3.08 5.37
CA HIS A 64 -7.90 2.33 6.63
C HIS A 64 -7.66 0.85 6.33
N TYR A 65 -6.49 0.34 6.71
CA TYR A 65 -6.21 -1.09 6.70
C TYR A 65 -6.59 -1.73 8.03
N PHE A 66 -7.20 -2.91 7.97
CA PHE A 66 -7.50 -3.74 9.14
C PHE A 66 -6.92 -5.12 8.94
N GLY A 67 -6.00 -5.53 9.81
CA GLY A 67 -5.38 -6.85 9.74
C GLY A 67 -4.77 -7.27 11.07
N ALA A 68 -4.51 -8.56 11.21
CA ALA A 68 -3.86 -9.18 12.36
C ALA A 68 -2.63 -9.97 11.89
N GLY A 69 -1.79 -10.44 12.82
CA GLY A 69 -0.69 -11.33 12.50
C GLY A 69 0.28 -10.73 11.47
N ALA A 70 0.75 -11.57 10.54
CA ALA A 70 1.65 -11.13 9.47
C ALA A 70 0.96 -10.12 8.51
N SER A 71 -0.32 -10.34 8.17
CA SER A 71 -1.09 -9.47 7.28
C SER A 71 -1.21 -8.04 7.83
N GLY A 72 -1.53 -7.89 9.12
CA GLY A 72 -1.62 -6.58 9.77
C GLY A 72 -0.27 -5.86 9.84
N ARG A 73 0.84 -6.58 10.07
CA ARG A 73 2.20 -6.00 10.08
C ARG A 73 2.61 -5.49 8.69
N LEU A 74 2.24 -6.21 7.63
CA LEU A 74 2.47 -5.76 6.25
C LEU A 74 1.62 -4.53 5.89
N ALA A 75 0.38 -4.48 6.36
CA ALA A 75 -0.47 -3.30 6.21
C ALA A 75 0.08 -2.08 6.96
N PHE A 76 0.62 -2.28 8.17
CA PHE A 76 1.30 -1.25 8.94
C PHE A 76 2.55 -0.73 8.23
N LEU A 77 3.38 -1.64 7.67
CA LEU A 77 4.53 -1.26 6.86
C LEU A 77 4.13 -0.34 5.70
N ASP A 78 3.15 -0.75 4.88
CA ASP A 78 2.69 0.04 3.74
C ASP A 78 2.14 1.42 4.16
N ALA A 79 1.31 1.48 5.21
CA ALA A 79 0.75 2.73 5.70
C ALA A 79 1.83 3.71 6.18
N THR A 80 2.83 3.22 6.93
CA THR A 80 3.92 4.07 7.47
C THR A 80 4.89 4.58 6.40
N GLU A 81 5.04 3.87 5.29
CA GLU A 81 5.87 4.30 4.17
C GLU A 81 5.22 5.39 3.31
N SER A 82 3.92 5.67 3.48
CA SER A 82 3.21 6.68 2.69
C SER A 82 3.74 8.11 2.90
N ARG A 83 4.11 8.48 4.15
CA ARG A 83 4.66 9.80 4.49
C ARG A 83 6.02 10.07 3.86
N PRO A 84 7.08 9.27 4.10
CA PRO A 84 8.38 9.55 3.52
C PRO A 84 8.38 9.45 1.99
N THR A 85 7.48 8.66 1.42
CA THR A 85 7.41 8.39 -0.04
C THR A 85 6.59 9.44 -0.79
N PHE A 86 5.40 9.78 -0.29
CA PHE A 86 4.43 10.61 -1.02
C PHE A 86 4.08 11.92 -0.30
N GLY A 87 4.69 12.19 0.86
CA GLY A 87 4.46 13.41 1.64
C GLY A 87 3.04 13.53 2.15
N VAL A 88 2.35 12.41 2.37
CA VAL A 88 0.98 12.37 2.91
C VAL A 88 1.04 11.97 4.39
N GLU A 89 0.33 12.69 5.24
CA GLU A 89 0.21 12.38 6.67
C GLU A 89 -1.25 12.09 6.99
N GLY A 90 -1.51 10.99 7.71
CA GLY A 90 -2.86 10.56 8.10
C GLY A 90 -3.75 10.02 6.97
N LEU A 91 -3.25 9.96 5.72
CA LEU A 91 -4.02 9.43 4.59
C LEU A 91 -4.20 7.91 4.65
N PHE A 92 -3.18 7.19 5.11
CA PHE A 92 -3.22 5.75 5.36
C PHE A 92 -3.09 5.49 6.85
N THR A 93 -4.00 4.69 7.40
CA THR A 93 -3.94 4.24 8.80
C THR A 93 -4.09 2.73 8.83
N ALA A 94 -3.17 2.04 9.50
CA ALA A 94 -3.29 0.60 9.75
C ALA A 94 -3.74 0.37 11.19
N HIS A 95 -4.82 -0.38 11.35
CA HIS A 95 -5.36 -0.82 12.63
C HIS A 95 -4.97 -2.26 12.88
N PHE A 96 -4.55 -2.54 14.11
CA PHE A 96 -4.00 -3.82 14.52
C PHE A 96 -4.60 -4.22 15.88
N PRO A 97 -5.12 -5.45 16.02
CA PRO A 97 -5.71 -5.89 17.29
C PRO A 97 -4.64 -5.96 18.38
N GLY A 98 -4.88 -5.28 19.50
CA GLY A 98 -3.88 -5.11 20.56
C GLY A 98 -2.99 -3.87 20.41
N GLY A 99 -3.26 -3.03 19.39
CA GLY A 99 -2.60 -1.74 19.19
C GLY A 99 -1.15 -1.87 18.71
N SER A 100 -0.39 -0.78 18.85
CA SER A 100 1.00 -0.71 18.38
C SER A 100 1.92 -1.71 19.08
N ASP A 101 1.64 -2.07 20.33
CA ASP A 101 2.47 -2.99 21.10
C ASP A 101 2.43 -4.40 20.49
N ALA A 102 1.28 -4.81 19.95
CA ALA A 102 1.11 -6.11 19.31
C ALA A 102 1.88 -6.26 17.98
N LEU A 103 2.35 -5.15 17.41
CA LEU A 103 3.28 -5.20 16.27
C LEU A 103 4.61 -5.85 16.66
N LEU A 104 5.07 -5.61 17.89
CA LEU A 104 6.33 -6.12 18.44
C LEU A 104 6.15 -7.43 19.19
N ASP A 105 5.02 -7.62 19.88
CA ASP A 105 4.71 -8.82 20.67
C ASP A 105 3.48 -9.54 20.10
N SER A 106 3.70 -10.66 19.41
CA SER A 106 2.61 -11.45 18.84
C SER A 106 1.75 -12.17 19.89
N SER A 107 2.18 -12.25 21.16
CA SER A 107 1.42 -12.94 22.20
C SER A 107 0.17 -12.18 22.66
N ILE A 108 0.12 -10.87 22.37
CA ILE A 108 -1.02 -9.99 22.66
C ILE A 108 -1.85 -9.66 21.41
N ASP A 109 -1.53 -10.29 20.28
CA ASP A 109 -2.32 -10.21 19.05
C ASP A 109 -3.69 -10.87 19.28
N ARG A 110 -4.77 -10.21 18.86
CA ARG A 110 -6.15 -10.64 19.12
C ARG A 110 -6.94 -10.82 17.84
N GLU A 111 -6.45 -11.68 16.95
CA GLU A 111 -7.07 -11.93 15.64
C GLU A 111 -8.54 -12.43 15.72
N ASP A 112 -8.90 -13.08 16.83
CA ASP A 112 -10.26 -13.56 17.12
C ASP A 112 -11.18 -12.48 17.73
N ALA A 113 -10.68 -11.27 18.01
CA ALA A 113 -11.45 -10.21 18.66
C ALA A 113 -12.30 -9.41 17.65
N GLU A 114 -13.41 -9.98 17.19
CA GLU A 114 -14.35 -9.33 16.27
C GLU A 114 -14.83 -7.96 16.77
N ALA A 115 -15.18 -7.85 18.05
CA ALA A 115 -15.64 -6.60 18.65
C ALA A 115 -14.57 -5.49 18.62
N ALA A 116 -13.28 -5.84 18.74
CA ALA A 116 -12.19 -4.87 18.66
C ALA A 116 -12.06 -4.30 17.25
N GLY A 117 -12.27 -5.13 16.21
CA GLY A 117 -12.30 -4.65 14.83
C GLY A 117 -13.43 -3.66 14.58
N ALA A 118 -14.63 -3.95 15.11
CA ALA A 118 -15.75 -3.03 15.04
C ALA A 118 -15.48 -1.72 15.81
N GLU A 119 -14.81 -1.78 16.96
CA GLU A 119 -14.42 -0.58 17.71
C GLU A 119 -13.45 0.31 16.91
N ASP A 120 -12.38 -0.28 16.35
CA ASP A 120 -11.39 0.44 15.54
C ASP A 120 -12.00 1.05 14.28
N ALA A 121 -12.95 0.36 13.65
CA ALA A 121 -13.69 0.85 12.50
C ALA A 121 -14.73 1.93 12.84
N GLY A 122 -14.99 2.16 14.13
CA GLY A 122 -15.98 3.12 14.62
C GLY A 122 -15.65 4.59 14.32
N ILE A 123 -14.46 4.89 13.82
CA ILE A 123 -14.06 6.26 13.44
C ILE A 123 -14.34 6.59 11.96
N LEU A 124 -14.72 5.60 11.14
CA LEU A 124 -14.87 5.78 9.70
C LEU A 124 -16.12 6.59 9.34
N THR A 125 -16.05 7.28 8.20
CA THR A 125 -17.18 7.95 7.55
C THR A 125 -17.48 7.32 6.18
N SER A 126 -18.54 7.80 5.51
CA SER A 126 -18.86 7.37 4.15
C SER A 126 -17.83 7.75 3.09
N ASP A 127 -16.94 8.70 3.42
CA ASP A 127 -15.88 9.13 2.52
C ASP A 127 -14.65 8.23 2.63
N ASP A 128 -14.54 7.41 3.69
CA ASP A 128 -13.38 6.55 3.92
C ASP A 128 -13.45 5.24 3.11
N VAL A 129 -12.29 4.59 3.00
CA VAL A 129 -12.14 3.23 2.45
C VAL A 129 -11.59 2.32 3.53
N ALA A 130 -12.30 1.23 3.80
CA ALA A 130 -11.85 0.16 4.70
C ALA A 130 -11.36 -1.04 3.90
N ILE A 131 -10.12 -1.46 4.14
CA ILE A 131 -9.49 -2.59 3.46
C ILE A 131 -9.11 -3.63 4.51
N GLY A 132 -9.80 -4.76 4.50
CA GLY A 132 -9.46 -5.92 5.33
C GLY A 132 -8.32 -6.72 4.68
N VAL A 133 -7.30 -7.07 5.46
CA VAL A 133 -6.13 -7.81 4.97
C VAL A 133 -5.99 -9.10 5.78
N THR A 134 -6.20 -10.25 5.14
CA THR A 134 -6.16 -11.56 5.80
C THR A 134 -5.80 -12.69 4.83
N ALA A 135 -4.75 -13.46 5.14
CA ALA A 135 -4.38 -14.60 4.30
C ALA A 135 -5.51 -15.65 4.21
N SER A 136 -6.13 -15.99 5.34
CA SER A 136 -7.16 -17.04 5.42
C SER A 136 -8.51 -16.62 4.81
N GLY A 137 -8.79 -15.31 4.76
CA GLY A 137 -10.09 -14.80 4.31
C GLY A 137 -11.21 -14.95 5.35
N SER A 138 -10.88 -15.19 6.63
CA SER A 138 -11.87 -15.49 7.68
C SER A 138 -11.62 -14.87 9.06
N THR A 139 -10.50 -14.15 9.24
CA THR A 139 -10.09 -13.51 10.51
C THR A 139 -11.22 -12.69 11.14
N ALA A 140 -11.53 -12.96 12.42
CA ALA A 140 -12.70 -12.39 13.08
C ALA A 140 -12.55 -10.87 13.34
N TYR A 141 -11.37 -10.39 13.74
CA TYR A 141 -11.08 -8.95 13.84
C TYR A 141 -11.40 -8.21 12.53
N VAL A 142 -10.95 -8.76 11.39
CA VAL A 142 -11.19 -8.18 10.06
C VAL A 142 -12.68 -8.20 9.71
N ARG A 143 -13.39 -9.29 10.05
CA ARG A 143 -14.84 -9.40 9.88
C ARG A 143 -15.58 -8.26 10.59
N GLY A 144 -15.28 -8.04 11.87
CA GLY A 144 -15.92 -7.01 12.69
C GLY A 144 -15.65 -5.61 12.15
N ALA A 145 -14.41 -5.33 11.76
CA ALA A 145 -14.03 -4.05 11.17
C ALA A 145 -14.77 -3.75 9.87
N LEU A 146 -14.82 -4.70 8.94
CA LEU A 146 -15.49 -4.51 7.65
C LEU A 146 -17.02 -4.38 7.82
N ALA A 147 -17.62 -5.14 8.74
CA ALA A 147 -19.05 -5.03 9.04
C ALA A 147 -19.40 -3.64 9.59
N GLU A 148 -18.62 -3.12 10.53
CA GLU A 148 -18.83 -1.77 11.05
C GLU A 148 -18.55 -0.69 10.00
N ALA A 149 -17.47 -0.80 9.23
CA ALA A 149 -17.15 0.14 8.16
C ALA A 149 -18.30 0.25 7.14
N ARG A 150 -18.87 -0.89 6.74
CA ARG A 150 -20.06 -0.94 5.88
C ARG A 150 -21.26 -0.24 6.53
N ARG A 151 -21.50 -0.46 7.82
CA ARG A 151 -22.58 0.20 8.57
C ARG A 151 -22.40 1.71 8.62
N ARG A 152 -21.16 2.19 8.61
CA ARG A 152 -20.77 3.61 8.54
C ARG A 152 -20.89 4.21 7.13
N GLY A 153 -21.11 3.37 6.13
CA GLY A 153 -21.20 3.75 4.73
C GLY A 153 -19.85 3.87 4.02
N ALA A 154 -18.75 3.47 4.66
CA ALA A 154 -17.43 3.44 4.03
C ALA A 154 -17.40 2.40 2.91
N TYR A 155 -16.60 2.65 1.88
CA TYR A 155 -16.36 1.63 0.84
C TYR A 155 -15.50 0.51 1.42
N THR A 156 -15.94 -0.74 1.26
CA THR A 156 -15.28 -1.90 1.85
C THR A 156 -14.60 -2.77 0.81
N ALA A 157 -13.34 -3.12 1.06
CA ALA A 157 -12.60 -4.07 0.24
C ALA A 157 -11.91 -5.13 1.09
N LEU A 158 -11.65 -6.28 0.49
CA LEU A 158 -10.94 -7.41 1.11
C LEU A 158 -9.74 -7.79 0.24
N ILE A 159 -8.56 -7.91 0.84
CA ILE A 159 -7.40 -8.56 0.25
C ILE A 159 -7.18 -9.89 0.99
N ALA A 160 -7.32 -11.00 0.26
CA ALA A 160 -7.14 -12.33 0.80
C ALA A 160 -6.29 -13.24 -0.09
N ASN A 161 -5.68 -14.27 0.50
CA ASN A 161 -4.82 -15.22 -0.22
C ASN A 161 -5.50 -16.56 -0.54
N ARG A 162 -6.84 -16.55 -0.54
CA ARG A 162 -7.70 -17.71 -0.76
C ARG A 162 -8.81 -17.34 -1.74
N ALA A 163 -9.08 -18.23 -2.70
CA ALA A 163 -10.28 -18.14 -3.54
C ALA A 163 -11.54 -18.52 -2.75
N GLY A 164 -12.62 -17.76 -2.92
CA GLY A 164 -13.87 -17.96 -2.19
C GLY A 164 -13.71 -17.72 -0.69
N ALA A 165 -12.98 -16.65 -0.32
CA ALA A 165 -12.80 -16.28 1.07
C ALA A 165 -14.17 -16.02 1.74
N SER A 166 -14.29 -16.40 3.02
CA SER A 166 -15.58 -16.33 3.74
C SER A 166 -16.15 -14.90 3.84
N LEU A 167 -15.27 -13.90 3.77
CA LEU A 167 -15.62 -12.49 3.87
C LEU A 167 -15.98 -11.85 2.51
N SER A 168 -15.77 -12.53 1.39
CA SER A 168 -15.85 -11.92 0.05
C SER A 168 -17.24 -11.38 -0.29
N ASN A 169 -18.29 -12.08 0.15
CA ASN A 169 -19.68 -11.65 -0.07
C ASN A 169 -20.14 -10.54 0.91
N SER A 170 -19.28 -10.13 1.84
CA SER A 170 -19.59 -9.14 2.88
C SER A 170 -18.98 -7.77 2.60
N VAL A 171 -18.24 -7.62 1.49
CA VAL A 171 -17.56 -6.39 1.08
C VAL A 171 -18.00 -5.95 -0.31
N ASP A 172 -17.73 -4.69 -0.66
CA ASP A 172 -18.04 -4.15 -1.99
C ASP A 172 -17.08 -4.67 -3.06
N LEU A 173 -15.83 -4.99 -2.69
CA LEU A 173 -14.82 -5.54 -3.59
C LEU A 173 -13.91 -6.56 -2.88
N ALA A 174 -13.88 -7.79 -3.40
CA ALA A 174 -12.95 -8.82 -2.96
C ALA A 174 -11.79 -8.99 -3.96
N ILE A 175 -10.56 -9.02 -3.43
CA ILE A 175 -9.30 -9.24 -4.15
C ILE A 175 -8.69 -10.53 -3.59
N GLU A 176 -8.86 -11.62 -4.32
CA GLU A 176 -8.53 -12.98 -3.86
C GLU A 176 -7.31 -13.56 -4.59
N ALA A 177 -6.11 -13.25 -4.11
CA ALA A 177 -4.87 -13.79 -4.65
C ALA A 177 -4.62 -15.22 -4.14
N ALA A 178 -5.30 -16.20 -4.73
CA ALA A 178 -5.23 -17.60 -4.33
C ALA A 178 -3.80 -18.18 -4.43
N THR A 179 -3.07 -18.21 -3.31
CA THR A 179 -1.67 -18.66 -3.27
C THR A 179 -1.53 -20.18 -3.14
N GLY A 180 -2.58 -20.86 -2.68
CA GLY A 180 -2.54 -22.29 -2.39
C GLY A 180 -1.70 -22.63 -1.15
N PRO A 181 -1.33 -23.91 -0.97
CA PRO A 181 -0.65 -24.37 0.24
C PRO A 181 0.77 -23.82 0.37
N GLU A 182 1.20 -23.54 1.59
CA GLU A 182 2.53 -23.00 1.90
C GLU A 182 3.61 -24.10 1.89
N ALA A 183 4.86 -23.74 1.55
CA ALA A 183 6.00 -24.67 1.61
C ALA A 183 6.13 -25.31 3.01
N LEU A 184 5.87 -24.52 4.04
CA LEU A 184 5.64 -24.95 5.41
C LEU A 184 4.15 -24.77 5.73
N THR A 185 3.42 -25.89 5.85
CA THR A 185 1.95 -25.92 6.06
C THR A 185 1.49 -24.90 7.12
N GLY A 186 0.51 -24.05 6.76
CA GLY A 186 -0.07 -23.02 7.64
C GLY A 186 0.80 -21.77 7.86
N SER A 187 2.07 -21.76 7.44
CA SER A 187 2.97 -20.61 7.63
C SER A 187 2.73 -19.50 6.59
N THR A 188 1.55 -18.87 6.65
CA THR A 188 1.09 -17.82 5.71
C THR A 188 1.93 -16.54 5.72
N ARG A 189 2.89 -16.39 6.64
CA ARG A 189 3.91 -15.33 6.59
C ARG A 189 4.87 -15.45 5.39
N LEU A 190 4.82 -16.57 4.65
CA LEU A 190 5.66 -16.87 3.48
C LEU A 190 4.95 -16.40 2.19
N LYS A 191 4.49 -17.31 1.33
CA LYS A 191 3.97 -17.00 -0.01
C LYS A 191 2.76 -16.08 0.04
N ALA A 192 1.80 -16.32 0.94
CA ALA A 192 0.64 -15.46 1.15
C ALA A 192 1.05 -14.06 1.65
N GLY A 193 2.01 -13.97 2.57
CA GLY A 193 2.61 -12.72 3.03
C GLY A 193 3.30 -11.96 1.91
N THR A 194 4.09 -12.65 1.08
CA THR A 194 4.73 -12.08 -0.12
C THR A 194 3.70 -11.51 -1.08
N ALA A 195 2.65 -12.26 -1.40
CA ALA A 195 1.54 -11.81 -2.24
C ALA A 195 0.83 -10.58 -1.64
N THR A 196 0.54 -10.60 -0.34
CA THR A 196 -0.06 -9.47 0.38
C THR A 196 0.81 -8.22 0.29
N LYS A 197 2.12 -8.33 0.55
CA LYS A 197 3.06 -7.20 0.49
C LYS A 197 3.03 -6.55 -0.89
N VAL A 198 3.17 -7.35 -1.96
CA VAL A 198 3.25 -6.79 -3.31
C VAL A 198 1.92 -6.18 -3.76
N LEU A 199 0.78 -6.71 -3.31
CA LEU A 199 -0.54 -6.11 -3.55
C LEU A 199 -0.69 -4.76 -2.86
N LEU A 200 -0.33 -4.67 -1.56
CA LEU A 200 -0.40 -3.42 -0.81
C LEU A 200 0.50 -2.34 -1.41
N ASN A 201 1.75 -2.68 -1.71
CA ASN A 201 2.69 -1.74 -2.33
C ASN A 201 2.23 -1.30 -3.73
N ALA A 202 1.68 -2.23 -4.54
CA ALA A 202 1.13 -1.88 -5.84
C ALA A 202 -0.08 -0.96 -5.71
N PHE A 203 -0.99 -1.23 -4.77
CA PHE A 203 -2.17 -0.41 -4.51
C PHE A 203 -1.80 1.00 -4.05
N SER A 204 -1.03 1.13 -2.97
CA SER A 204 -0.67 2.43 -2.39
C SER A 204 0.12 3.28 -3.38
N THR A 205 1.07 2.67 -4.10
CA THR A 205 1.87 3.34 -5.13
C THR A 205 1.00 3.78 -6.31
N ALA A 206 0.17 2.89 -6.87
CA ALA A 206 -0.69 3.24 -7.99
C ALA A 206 -1.70 4.32 -7.61
N LEU A 207 -2.27 4.27 -6.41
CA LEU A 207 -3.17 5.29 -5.88
C LEU A 207 -2.47 6.64 -5.77
N MET A 208 -1.24 6.69 -5.24
CA MET A 208 -0.50 7.95 -5.09
C MET A 208 0.01 8.50 -6.43
N MET A 209 0.36 7.64 -7.39
CA MET A 209 0.64 8.05 -8.77
C MET A 209 -0.61 8.64 -9.44
N ARG A 210 -1.78 8.00 -9.27
CA ARG A 210 -3.08 8.48 -9.76
C ARG A 210 -3.45 9.83 -9.14
N ALA A 211 -3.17 10.01 -7.86
CA ALA A 211 -3.33 11.27 -7.12
C ALA A 211 -2.27 12.33 -7.47
N GLY A 212 -1.40 12.07 -8.44
CA GLY A 212 -0.41 13.02 -8.94
C GLY A 212 0.72 13.35 -7.97
N ARG A 213 1.03 12.41 -7.06
CA ARG A 213 2.14 12.56 -6.10
C ARG A 213 3.52 12.24 -6.71
N THR A 214 3.56 11.89 -8.00
CA THR A 214 4.78 11.59 -8.75
C THR A 214 4.86 12.43 -10.03
N TRP A 215 6.07 12.57 -10.58
CA TRP A 215 6.29 13.02 -11.95
C TRP A 215 6.97 11.90 -12.72
N SER A 216 6.29 11.35 -13.74
CA SER A 216 6.80 10.14 -14.40
C SER A 216 6.98 9.04 -13.35
N ASN A 217 8.16 8.41 -13.29
CA ASN A 217 8.58 7.46 -12.26
C ASN A 217 9.41 8.11 -11.12
N LEU A 218 9.34 9.43 -10.96
CA LEU A 218 10.10 10.18 -9.96
C LEU A 218 9.22 10.58 -8.77
N MET A 219 9.78 10.41 -7.57
CA MET A 219 9.15 10.69 -6.28
C MET A 219 9.26 12.19 -5.93
N VAL A 220 8.38 13.01 -6.47
CA VAL A 220 8.51 14.48 -6.39
C VAL A 220 7.86 15.11 -5.16
N GLN A 221 7.03 14.35 -4.42
CA GLN A 221 6.37 14.78 -3.18
C GLN A 221 7.04 14.24 -1.90
N MET A 222 8.30 13.80 -1.99
CA MET A 222 9.01 13.27 -0.83
C MET A 222 9.31 14.37 0.21
N VAL A 223 9.29 14.02 1.49
CA VAL A 223 9.66 14.94 2.58
C VAL A 223 11.14 14.77 2.89
N ALA A 224 11.94 15.79 2.57
CA ALA A 224 13.36 15.77 2.89
C ALA A 224 13.59 16.03 4.39
N THR A 225 13.84 14.97 5.15
CA THR A 225 14.11 15.02 6.60
C THR A 225 15.60 14.87 6.95
N ASN A 226 16.47 14.68 5.97
CA ASN A 226 17.90 14.48 6.16
C ASN A 226 18.70 14.83 4.89
N SER A 227 20.01 15.03 5.06
CA SER A 227 20.92 15.43 3.97
C SER A 227 20.91 14.50 2.75
N LYS A 228 20.65 13.19 2.93
CA LYS A 228 20.55 12.25 1.80
C LYS A 228 19.32 12.53 0.94
N LEU A 229 18.26 13.03 1.54
CA LEU A 229 17.03 13.40 0.84
C LEU A 229 17.19 14.73 0.10
N ASP A 230 17.98 15.69 0.61
CA ASP A 230 18.31 16.92 -0.12
C ASP A 230 19.05 16.60 -1.43
N GLU A 231 20.05 15.72 -1.36
CA GLU A 231 20.75 15.26 -2.57
C GLU A 231 19.83 14.51 -3.52
N ARG A 232 18.84 13.76 -2.99
CA ARG A 232 17.87 13.07 -3.82
C ARG A 232 16.95 14.06 -4.53
N ALA A 233 16.55 15.15 -3.89
CA ALA A 233 15.75 16.20 -4.53
C ALA A 233 16.51 16.82 -5.73
N VAL A 234 17.79 17.14 -5.56
CA VAL A 234 18.65 17.65 -6.65
C VAL A 234 18.74 16.64 -7.81
N ARG A 235 19.00 15.36 -7.51
CA ARG A 235 19.05 14.32 -8.55
C ARG A 235 17.72 14.15 -9.27
N ILE A 236 16.60 14.26 -8.56
CA ILE A 236 15.26 14.16 -9.16
C ILE A 236 15.02 15.33 -10.12
N LEU A 237 15.34 16.56 -9.74
CA LEU A 237 15.24 17.71 -10.65
C LEU A 237 16.10 17.51 -11.89
N ALA A 238 17.38 17.16 -11.70
CA ALA A 238 18.30 16.96 -12.82
C ALA A 238 17.81 15.87 -13.78
N MET A 239 17.26 14.76 -13.27
CA MET A 239 16.65 13.72 -14.10
C MET A 239 15.37 14.18 -14.81
N ALA A 240 14.57 15.04 -14.18
CA ALA A 240 13.29 15.47 -14.71
C ALA A 240 13.40 16.61 -15.75
N THR A 241 14.37 17.49 -15.56
CA THR A 241 14.56 18.71 -16.37
C THR A 241 15.76 18.64 -17.30
N GLU A 242 16.61 17.62 -17.16
CA GLU A 242 17.91 17.48 -17.85
C GLU A 242 18.86 18.67 -17.61
N ALA A 243 18.62 19.45 -16.55
CA ALA A 243 19.41 20.62 -16.21
C ALA A 243 20.68 20.25 -15.40
N PRO A 244 21.73 21.08 -15.46
CA PRO A 244 22.89 20.93 -14.58
C PRO A 244 22.52 20.91 -13.09
N GLU A 245 23.26 20.13 -12.29
CA GLU A 245 23.00 20.05 -10.83
C GLU A 245 23.09 21.41 -10.14
N ALA A 246 23.97 22.31 -10.60
CA ALA A 246 24.11 23.65 -10.04
C ALA A 246 22.81 24.47 -10.17
N ASP A 247 22.14 24.37 -11.31
CA ASP A 247 20.87 25.05 -11.57
C ASP A 247 19.75 24.42 -10.73
N CYS A 248 19.74 23.09 -10.61
CA CYS A 248 18.78 22.36 -9.77
C CYS A 248 18.91 22.75 -8.28
N ARG A 249 20.15 22.90 -7.78
CA ARG A 249 20.40 23.35 -6.40
C ARG A 249 19.92 24.78 -6.18
N THR A 250 20.18 25.65 -7.14
CA THR A 250 19.71 27.03 -7.11
C THR A 250 18.18 27.07 -7.09
N ALA A 251 17.52 26.35 -7.99
CA ALA A 251 16.07 26.26 -8.05
C ALA A 251 15.44 25.75 -6.75
N LEU A 252 15.99 24.69 -6.15
CA LEU A 252 15.51 24.20 -4.84
C LEU A 252 15.69 25.25 -3.74
N ALA A 253 16.84 25.91 -3.69
CA ALA A 253 17.10 26.94 -2.69
C ALA A 253 16.15 28.13 -2.84
N THR A 254 15.84 28.55 -4.07
CA THR A 254 14.87 29.64 -4.34
C THR A 254 13.43 29.23 -4.02
N CYS A 255 13.12 27.93 -4.01
CA CYS A 255 11.80 27.40 -3.67
C CYS A 255 11.72 26.86 -2.24
N ASP A 256 12.59 27.28 -1.32
CA ASP A 256 12.61 26.82 0.08
C ASP A 256 12.67 25.28 0.25
N GLY A 257 13.29 24.59 -0.70
CA GLY A 257 13.37 23.13 -0.74
C GLY A 257 12.12 22.43 -1.28
N GLU A 258 11.10 23.17 -1.72
CA GLU A 258 9.86 22.63 -2.28
C GLU A 258 10.08 22.05 -3.68
N LEU A 259 10.45 20.77 -3.71
CA LEU A 259 10.72 20.02 -4.94
C LEU A 259 9.60 20.13 -6.01
N PRO A 260 8.30 20.00 -5.68
CA PRO A 260 7.24 20.16 -6.68
C PRO A 260 7.23 21.56 -7.33
N VAL A 261 7.47 22.61 -6.54
CA VAL A 261 7.47 24.01 -7.00
C VAL A 261 8.67 24.25 -7.90
N ALA A 262 9.88 23.87 -7.43
CA ALA A 262 11.10 23.96 -8.23
C ALA A 262 10.97 23.23 -9.56
N LEU A 263 10.40 22.01 -9.54
CA LEU A 263 10.18 21.22 -10.74
C LEU A 263 9.20 21.90 -11.71
N THR A 264 8.10 22.45 -11.19
CA THR A 264 7.10 23.14 -12.00
C THR A 264 7.68 24.39 -12.66
N ALA A 265 8.41 25.21 -11.89
CA ALA A 265 9.07 26.41 -12.39
C ALA A 265 10.08 26.08 -13.48
N MET A 266 10.97 25.11 -13.25
CA MET A 266 12.00 24.72 -14.22
C MET A 266 11.41 24.14 -15.51
N LEU A 267 10.35 23.33 -15.42
CA LEU A 267 9.72 22.72 -16.61
C LEU A 267 8.88 23.68 -17.44
N SER A 268 8.30 24.70 -16.81
CA SER A 268 7.45 25.69 -17.50
C SER A 268 8.18 26.99 -17.87
N GLY A 269 9.38 27.20 -17.33
CA GLY A 269 10.18 28.41 -17.57
C GLY A 269 9.61 29.67 -16.91
N VAL A 270 8.75 29.51 -15.89
CA VAL A 270 8.17 30.62 -15.13
C VAL A 270 8.88 30.82 -13.79
N GLU A 271 8.66 32.00 -13.19
CA GLU A 271 9.14 32.32 -11.84
C GLU A 271 8.45 31.48 -10.76
N VAL A 272 9.02 31.47 -9.54
CA VAL A 272 8.56 30.63 -8.42
C VAL A 272 7.09 30.85 -8.06
N GLU A 273 6.63 32.10 -7.95
CA GLU A 273 5.26 32.40 -7.51
C GLU A 273 4.19 31.89 -8.50
N PRO A 274 4.28 32.15 -9.82
CA PRO A 274 3.37 31.53 -10.79
C PRO A 274 3.36 29.99 -10.73
N ALA A 275 4.51 29.35 -10.53
CA ALA A 275 4.60 27.91 -10.39
C ALA A 275 3.88 27.40 -9.12
N ARG A 276 4.07 28.10 -8.00
CA ARG A 276 3.43 27.81 -6.71
C ARG A 276 1.90 27.97 -6.79
N GLU A 277 1.44 29.05 -7.41
CA GLU A 277 0.00 29.30 -7.64
C GLU A 277 -0.62 28.22 -8.54
N ALA A 278 0.04 27.88 -9.67
CA ALA A 278 -0.45 26.86 -10.58
C ALA A 278 -0.56 25.49 -9.91
N LEU A 279 0.40 25.14 -9.05
CA LEU A 279 0.36 23.92 -8.24
C LEU A 279 -0.77 23.90 -7.23
N ALA A 280 -1.00 25.01 -6.53
CA ALA A 280 -2.08 25.13 -5.55
C ALA A 280 -3.46 24.92 -6.19
N VAL A 281 -3.65 25.41 -7.42
CA VAL A 281 -4.90 25.25 -8.18
C VAL A 281 -5.01 23.85 -8.81
N SER A 282 -3.93 23.35 -9.38
CA SER A 282 -3.95 22.14 -10.22
C SER A 282 -3.76 20.84 -9.42
N GLY A 283 -3.23 20.93 -8.19
CA GLY A 283 -2.96 19.82 -7.28
C GLY A 283 -1.82 18.88 -7.69
N THR A 284 -1.31 18.97 -8.93
CA THR A 284 -0.26 18.09 -9.46
C THR A 284 0.73 18.86 -10.34
N VAL A 285 2.00 18.46 -10.32
CA VAL A 285 3.05 19.06 -11.18
C VAL A 285 2.67 18.96 -12.66
N ARG A 286 2.13 17.81 -13.09
CA ARG A 286 1.74 17.59 -14.50
C ARG A 286 0.63 18.51 -14.97
N ALA A 287 -0.39 18.74 -14.15
CA ALA A 287 -1.45 19.66 -14.50
C ALA A 287 -0.97 21.11 -14.42
N ALA A 288 -0.15 21.47 -13.42
CA ALA A 288 0.40 22.82 -13.27
C ALA A 288 1.29 23.22 -14.46
N VAL A 289 2.23 22.35 -14.88
CA VAL A 289 3.08 22.61 -16.05
C VAL A 289 2.23 22.82 -17.31
N ARG A 290 1.22 21.96 -17.55
CA ARG A 290 0.31 22.10 -18.70
C ARG A 290 -0.53 23.37 -18.68
N ALA A 291 -0.80 23.95 -17.51
CA ALA A 291 -1.54 25.21 -17.40
C ALA A 291 -0.66 26.44 -17.70
N LEU A 292 0.66 26.29 -17.54
CA LEU A 292 1.65 27.35 -17.70
C LEU A 292 2.31 27.38 -19.10
N THR A 293 2.22 26.28 -19.86
CA THR A 293 2.80 26.11 -21.21
C THR A 293 1.73 25.94 -22.27
#